data_AF-A0A924J2K2-F1
#
_entry.id   AF-A0A924J2K2-F1
#
_cell.length_a   1.000
_cell.length_b   1.000
_cell.length_c   1.000
_cell.angle_alpha   90.00
_cell.angle_beta   90.00
_cell.angle_gamma   90.00
#
_symmetry.space_group_name_H-M   'P 1'
#
loop_
_entity.id
_entity.type
_entity.pdbx_description
1 polymer ?
#
loop_
_entity_poly.entity_id
_entity_poly.type
_entity_poly.pdbx_seq_one_letter_code
_entity_poly.pdbx_strand_id
1 'polypeptide(L)'
;MSYVKSALLDEKGYVILDSYDQAADPQEWTDIEYVDWKSSGITRFAPLASAFGEIEVNGFWNHTPPRTDKDGVWIDSQVAKAPRLTARATEPGANVGRCRVIELQPNVYSDTLYNLHQDDNNRLNPDGSG
;
A
#
# COMPACT_ATOMS: atom_id res chain seq x y z
N MET A 1 10.61 -16.27 15.31
CA MET A 1 9.92 -16.43 14.01
C MET A 1 8.60 -15.70 14.13
N SER A 2 8.33 -14.64 13.38
CA SER A 2 7.11 -13.84 13.59
C SER A 2 6.38 -13.53 12.28
N TYR A 3 6.25 -14.52 11.40
CA TYR A 3 5.34 -14.42 10.27
C TYR A 3 4.42 -15.64 10.25
N VAL A 4 3.17 -15.41 9.83
CA VAL A 4 2.15 -16.44 9.68
C VAL A 4 2.18 -16.93 8.24
N LYS A 5 2.15 -18.25 8.03
CA LYS A 5 1.96 -18.83 6.71
C LYS A 5 0.48 -19.09 6.48
N SER A 6 -0.05 -18.66 5.34
CA SER A 6 -1.42 -18.98 4.92
C SER A 6 -1.39 -20.13 3.93
N ALA A 7 -2.02 -21.25 4.27
CA ALA A 7 -2.13 -22.41 3.38
C ALA A 7 -2.85 -22.07 2.06
N LEU A 8 -3.66 -21.01 2.05
CA LEU A 8 -4.35 -20.53 0.85
C LEU A 8 -3.40 -19.94 -0.20
N LEU A 9 -2.19 -19.53 0.19
CA LEU A 9 -1.18 -18.99 -0.70
C LEU A 9 -0.22 -20.05 -1.26
N ASP A 10 -0.17 -21.25 -0.70
CA ASP A 10 0.87 -22.25 -1.00
C ASP A 10 0.90 -22.70 -2.48
N GLU A 11 -0.27 -22.79 -3.13
CA GLU A 11 -0.37 -23.23 -4.52
C GLU A 11 -0.05 -22.11 -5.52
N LYS A 12 -0.54 -20.89 -5.27
CA LYS A 12 -0.62 -19.81 -6.28
C LYS A 12 0.19 -18.56 -5.93
N GLY A 13 0.57 -18.39 -4.67
CA GLY A 13 1.18 -17.17 -4.16
C GLY A 13 0.22 -15.99 -4.02
N TYR A 14 -1.07 -16.16 -4.31
CA TYR A 14 -2.11 -15.14 -4.14
C TYR A 14 -3.46 -15.78 -3.80
N VAL A 15 -4.34 -15.00 -3.18
CA VAL A 15 -5.75 -15.34 -2.94
C VAL A 15 -6.66 -14.30 -3.59
N ILE A 16 -7.86 -14.72 -3.97
CA ILE A 16 -8.90 -13.82 -4.47
C ILE A 16 -9.83 -13.53 -3.29
N LEU A 17 -9.98 -12.26 -2.95
CA LEU A 17 -10.91 -11.81 -1.91
C LEU A 17 -12.27 -11.48 -2.53
N ASP A 18 -13.31 -11.43 -1.68
CA ASP A 18 -14.63 -11.01 -2.12
C ASP A 18 -14.62 -9.59 -2.69
N SER A 19 -15.43 -9.39 -3.73
CA SER A 19 -15.60 -8.08 -4.35
C SER A 19 -16.31 -7.14 -3.37
N TYR A 20 -15.79 -5.93 -3.25
CA TYR A 20 -16.41 -4.87 -2.48
C TYR A 20 -17.05 -3.85 -3.43
N ASP A 21 -18.27 -3.41 -3.12
CA ASP A 21 -18.90 -2.30 -3.83
C ASP A 21 -18.21 -1.00 -3.43
N GLN A 22 -17.08 -0.72 -4.10
CA GLN A 22 -16.27 0.45 -3.81
C GLN A 22 -17.12 1.72 -3.95
N ALA A 23 -18.04 1.79 -4.91
CA ALA A 23 -18.89 2.97 -5.14
C ALA A 23 -19.83 3.32 -3.98
N ALA A 24 -19.96 2.46 -2.96
CA ALA A 24 -20.74 2.73 -1.76
C ALA A 24 -20.13 3.81 -0.84
N ASP A 25 -18.84 4.10 -0.97
CA ASP A 25 -18.08 4.96 -0.03
C ASP A 25 -16.97 5.78 -0.71
N PRO A 26 -17.29 6.57 -1.75
CA PRO A 26 -16.30 7.35 -2.51
C PRO A 26 -15.49 8.34 -1.69
N GLN A 27 -16.08 8.86 -0.61
CA GLN A 27 -15.45 9.81 0.29
C GLN A 27 -14.15 9.25 0.90
N GLU A 28 -14.06 7.93 1.10
CA GLU A 28 -12.87 7.31 1.70
C GLU A 28 -11.62 7.40 0.81
N TRP A 29 -11.77 7.64 -0.49
CA TRP A 29 -10.64 7.90 -1.38
C TRP A 29 -10.65 9.29 -2.03
N THR A 30 -11.74 10.05 -1.96
CA THR A 30 -11.76 11.44 -2.46
C THR A 30 -11.33 12.48 -1.43
N ASP A 31 -11.55 12.22 -0.13
CA ASP A 31 -11.40 13.25 0.92
C ASP A 31 -10.11 13.09 1.74
N ILE A 32 -9.37 12.00 1.51
CA ILE A 32 -8.04 11.77 2.06
C ILE A 32 -7.00 12.66 1.36
N GLU A 33 -5.97 13.03 2.10
CA GLU A 33 -4.90 13.90 1.61
C GLU A 33 -3.96 13.15 0.68
N TYR A 34 -3.73 13.71 -0.50
CA TYR A 34 -2.81 13.20 -1.52
C TYR A 34 -1.50 13.98 -1.51
N VAL A 35 -0.41 13.26 -1.73
CA VAL A 35 0.92 13.82 -2.01
C VAL A 35 1.39 13.40 -3.39
N ASP A 36 2.11 14.32 -4.05
CA ASP A 36 2.63 14.08 -5.38
C ASP A 36 3.80 13.09 -5.36
N TRP A 37 3.83 12.20 -6.35
CA TRP A 37 4.95 11.29 -6.52
C TRP A 37 6.13 11.99 -7.18
N LYS A 38 7.25 12.02 -6.45
CA LYS A 38 8.47 12.76 -6.78
C LYS A 38 8.99 12.54 -8.21
N SER A 39 8.81 11.36 -8.80
CA SER A 39 9.41 11.05 -10.12
C SER A 39 8.43 11.07 -11.30
N SER A 40 7.12 11.13 -11.09
CA SER A 40 6.15 11.10 -12.19
C SER A 40 5.44 12.42 -12.44
N GLY A 41 5.43 13.34 -11.46
CA GLY A 41 4.79 14.66 -11.55
C GLY A 41 3.25 14.67 -11.68
N ILE A 42 2.60 13.53 -11.93
CA ILE A 42 1.14 13.44 -12.11
C ILE A 42 0.51 12.30 -11.30
N THR A 43 1.26 11.24 -10.97
CA THR A 43 0.76 10.22 -10.04
C THR A 43 0.72 10.82 -8.64
N ARG A 44 -0.42 10.63 -7.97
CA ARG A 44 -0.62 11.06 -6.59
C ARG A 44 -0.91 9.84 -5.72
N PHE A 45 -0.49 9.93 -4.47
CA PHE A 45 -0.67 8.88 -3.48
C PHE A 45 -1.27 9.48 -2.23
N ALA A 46 -2.29 8.85 -1.67
CA ALA A 46 -2.81 9.18 -0.35
C ALA A 46 -2.45 8.06 0.63
N PRO A 47 -1.48 8.26 1.53
CA PRO A 47 -1.10 7.22 2.48
C PRO A 47 -2.17 7.07 3.56
N LEU A 48 -2.52 5.83 3.87
CA LEU A 48 -3.27 5.43 5.07
C LEU A 48 -2.30 4.97 6.18
N ALA A 49 -1.18 4.37 5.80
CA ALA A 49 -0.08 4.02 6.69
C ALA A 49 1.28 4.40 6.06
N SER A 50 2.20 4.90 6.89
CA SER A 50 3.56 5.26 6.52
C SER A 50 4.58 4.76 7.56
N ALA A 51 5.86 5.07 7.40
CA ALA A 51 6.87 4.55 8.33
C ALA A 51 6.65 5.06 9.77
N PHE A 52 6.22 6.31 9.90
CA PHE A 52 6.11 7.02 11.18
C PHE A 52 4.75 7.68 11.41
N GLY A 53 3.75 7.41 10.57
CA GLY A 53 2.40 7.99 10.72
C GLY A 53 2.31 9.42 10.19
N GLU A 54 3.26 9.83 9.35
CA GLU A 54 3.25 11.10 8.64
C GLU A 54 2.64 10.95 7.24
N ILE A 55 2.11 12.04 6.69
CA ILE A 55 1.60 12.09 5.32
C ILE A 55 2.79 12.11 4.35
N GLU A 56 3.32 10.93 4.06
CA GLU A 56 4.48 10.70 3.21
C GLU A 56 4.39 9.36 2.49
N VAL A 57 5.08 9.24 1.35
CA VAL A 57 4.95 8.09 0.44
C VAL A 57 6.30 7.47 0.06
N ASN A 58 7.37 7.74 0.81
CA ASN A 58 8.64 7.07 0.58
C ASN A 58 8.55 5.59 0.99
N GLY A 59 9.44 4.75 0.43
CA GLY A 59 9.67 3.42 0.98
C GLY A 59 10.34 3.54 2.35
N PHE A 60 10.04 2.63 3.29
CA PHE A 60 10.51 2.74 4.69
C PHE A 60 12.04 2.65 4.80
N TRP A 61 12.68 2.09 3.78
CA TRP A 61 14.13 2.01 3.63
C TRP A 61 14.82 3.36 3.39
N ASN A 62 14.08 4.43 3.03
CA ASN A 62 14.64 5.78 2.90
C ASN A 62 14.87 6.50 4.24
N HIS A 63 14.32 5.97 5.34
CA HIS A 63 14.45 6.55 6.66
C HIS A 63 15.78 6.16 7.33
N THR A 64 16.18 6.91 8.36
CA THR A 64 17.36 6.59 9.17
C THR A 64 16.94 6.35 10.64
N PRO A 65 17.09 5.13 11.17
CA PRO A 65 17.58 3.92 10.50
C PRO A 65 16.60 3.36 9.46
N PRO A 66 17.08 2.64 8.43
CA PRO A 66 16.21 2.05 7.41
C PRO A 66 15.37 0.92 8.01
N ARG A 67 14.14 0.76 7.49
CA ARG A 67 13.18 -0.25 7.94
C ARG A 67 12.61 -1.04 6.77
N THR A 68 12.25 -2.29 7.01
CA THR A 68 11.41 -3.09 6.12
C THR A 68 10.04 -2.42 5.96
N ASP A 69 9.37 -2.57 4.81
CA ASP A 69 8.00 -2.11 4.61
C ASP A 69 6.99 -3.03 5.32
N LYS A 70 7.17 -3.17 6.63
CA LYS A 70 6.31 -3.93 7.55
C LYS A 70 5.96 -3.03 8.73
N ASP A 71 4.80 -3.31 9.32
CA ASP A 71 4.34 -2.64 10.53
C ASP A 71 4.31 -1.10 10.36
N GLY A 72 3.64 -0.67 9.29
CA GLY A 72 3.36 0.73 9.03
C GLY A 72 2.52 1.33 10.15
N VAL A 73 2.80 2.59 10.45
CA VAL A 73 2.04 3.37 11.43
C VAL A 73 0.88 4.02 10.69
N TRP A 74 -0.34 3.73 11.14
CA TRP A 74 -1.57 4.34 10.61
C TRP A 74 -1.58 5.85 10.86
N ILE A 75 -2.05 6.61 9.87
CA ILE A 75 -2.11 8.07 9.92
C ILE A 75 -3.51 8.45 10.41
N ASP A 76 -3.63 8.89 11.67
CA ASP A 76 -4.93 9.15 12.34
C ASP A 76 -5.86 10.04 11.49
N SER A 77 -5.34 11.10 10.88
CA SER A 77 -6.12 12.04 10.06
C SER A 77 -6.67 11.42 8.77
N GLN A 78 -6.04 10.35 8.27
CA GLN A 78 -6.42 9.66 7.04
C GLN A 78 -7.36 8.49 7.34
N VAL A 79 -7.02 7.65 8.33
CA VAL A 79 -7.87 6.50 8.71
C VAL A 79 -9.21 6.92 9.31
N ALA A 80 -9.28 8.10 9.93
CA ALA A 80 -10.54 8.69 10.38
C ALA A 80 -11.48 9.02 9.22
N LYS A 81 -10.94 9.32 8.03
CA LYS A 81 -11.70 9.60 6.81
C LYS A 81 -11.94 8.35 5.96
N ALA A 82 -11.14 7.31 6.16
CA ALA A 82 -11.18 6.06 5.38
C ALA A 82 -11.30 4.79 6.27
N PRO A 83 -12.30 4.72 7.18
CA PRO A 83 -12.40 3.61 8.13
C PRO A 83 -12.66 2.25 7.47
N ARG A 84 -13.41 2.18 6.37
CA ARG A 84 -13.70 0.91 5.66
C ARG A 84 -12.50 0.43 4.88
N LEU A 85 -11.81 1.30 4.14
CA LEU A 85 -10.55 0.96 3.46
C LEU A 85 -9.53 0.43 4.46
N THR A 86 -9.42 1.08 5.63
CA THR A 86 -8.55 0.64 6.72
C THR A 86 -8.96 -0.75 7.23
N ALA A 87 -10.25 -0.96 7.53
CA ALA A 87 -10.76 -2.25 7.97
C ALA A 87 -10.48 -3.37 6.97
N ARG A 88 -10.71 -3.11 5.67
CA ARG A 88 -10.44 -4.06 4.59
C ARG A 88 -8.95 -4.38 4.43
N ALA A 89 -8.07 -3.39 4.59
CA ALA A 89 -6.63 -3.64 4.57
C ALA A 89 -6.18 -4.56 5.72
N THR A 90 -6.87 -4.50 6.86
CA THR A 90 -6.58 -5.34 8.04
C THR A 90 -7.33 -6.68 8.07
N GLU A 91 -8.42 -6.81 7.31
CA GLU A 91 -9.31 -7.98 7.30
C GLU A 91 -8.58 -9.31 7.07
N PRO A 92 -7.56 -9.42 6.20
CA PRO A 92 -6.80 -10.66 6.04
C PRO A 92 -5.99 -11.10 7.28
N GLY A 93 -5.84 -10.23 8.29
CA GLY A 93 -5.07 -10.53 9.50
C GLY A 93 -3.55 -10.53 9.31
N ALA A 94 -3.06 -10.00 8.18
CA ALA A 94 -1.64 -9.84 7.90
C ALA A 94 -1.09 -8.50 8.40
N ASN A 95 0.22 -8.42 8.61
CA ASN A 95 0.89 -7.16 8.90
C ASN A 95 0.75 -6.21 7.70
N VAL A 96 0.43 -4.95 7.97
CA VAL A 96 0.31 -3.91 6.95
C VAL A 96 1.58 -3.06 6.96
N GLY A 97 2.21 -2.90 5.79
CA GLY A 97 3.35 -2.02 5.57
C GLY A 97 2.91 -0.66 5.04
N ARG A 98 3.34 -0.34 3.81
CA ARG A 98 2.80 0.80 3.05
C ARG A 98 1.35 0.50 2.64
N CYS A 99 0.39 1.27 3.17
CA CYS A 99 -1.02 1.19 2.75
C CYS A 99 -1.43 2.55 2.17
N ARG A 100 -1.91 2.57 0.92
CA ARG A 100 -2.12 3.81 0.16
C ARG A 100 -3.22 3.66 -0.87
N VAL A 101 -3.93 4.75 -1.12
CA VAL A 101 -4.68 4.93 -2.37
C VAL A 101 -3.75 5.54 -3.41
N ILE A 102 -3.83 5.05 -4.64
CA ILE A 102 -3.02 5.53 -5.76
C ILE A 102 -3.95 6.12 -6.81
N GLU A 103 -3.73 7.39 -7.16
CA GLU A 103 -4.36 8.01 -8.31
C GLU A 103 -3.39 7.96 -9.50
N LEU A 104 -3.70 7.09 -10.45
CA LEU A 104 -2.99 6.95 -11.71
C LEU A 104 -3.75 7.68 -12.81
N GLN A 105 -3.02 8.39 -13.67
CA GLN A 105 -3.59 8.94 -14.88
C GLN A 105 -3.66 7.89 -15.99
N PRO A 106 -4.57 8.06 -16.96
CA PRO A 106 -4.58 7.24 -18.17
C PRO A 106 -3.21 7.21 -18.83
N ASN A 107 -2.80 6.04 -19.31
CA ASN A 107 -1.51 5.85 -19.96
C ASN A 107 -1.67 5.09 -21.30
N VAL A 108 -0.70 5.21 -22.19
CA VAL A 108 -0.66 4.48 -23.46
C VAL A 108 -0.03 3.10 -23.27
N TYR A 109 -0.44 2.13 -24.09
CA TYR A 109 0.00 0.73 -23.95
C TYR A 109 1.52 0.56 -24.00
N SER A 110 2.23 1.32 -24.84
CA SER A 110 3.70 1.29 -24.92
C SER A 110 4.36 1.66 -23.59
N ASP A 111 3.84 2.70 -22.93
CA ASP A 111 4.38 3.20 -21.68
C ASP A 111 4.01 2.27 -20.53
N THR A 112 2.84 1.64 -20.57
CA THR A 112 2.48 0.56 -19.65
C THR A 112 3.51 -0.57 -19.72
N LEU A 113 3.84 -1.06 -20.92
CA LEU A 113 4.83 -2.13 -21.09
C LEU A 113 6.22 -1.71 -20.63
N TYR A 114 6.64 -0.49 -20.99
CA TYR A 114 7.95 0.04 -20.60
C TYR A 114 8.10 0.19 -19.08
N ASN A 115 7.04 0.57 -18.37
CA ASN A 115 7.06 0.82 -16.93
C ASN A 115 6.78 -0.42 -16.08
N LEU A 116 6.63 -1.62 -16.67
CA LEU A 116 6.51 -2.86 -15.90
C LEU A 116 7.78 -3.10 -15.08
N HIS A 117 7.64 -3.21 -13.76
CA HIS A 117 8.75 -3.43 -12.85
C HIS A 117 8.34 -4.33 -11.69
N GLN A 118 9.33 -4.95 -11.06
CA GLN A 118 9.17 -5.52 -9.73
C GLN A 118 9.26 -4.38 -8.72
N ASP A 119 8.29 -4.31 -7.83
CA ASP A 119 8.29 -3.34 -6.74
C ASP A 119 9.38 -3.68 -5.71
N ASP A 120 9.86 -2.67 -4.99
CA ASP A 120 10.95 -2.77 -4.03
C ASP A 120 10.46 -2.93 -2.58
N ASN A 121 9.18 -3.22 -2.37
CA ASN A 121 8.55 -3.43 -1.06
C ASN A 121 9.29 -4.47 -0.17
N ASN A 122 9.96 -5.45 -0.80
CA ASN A 122 10.68 -6.52 -0.10
C ASN A 122 12.19 -6.25 0.05
N ARG A 123 12.68 -5.05 -0.27
CA ARG A 123 14.12 -4.72 -0.36
C ARG A 123 14.96 -5.12 0.85
N LEU A 124 14.40 -5.01 2.05
CA LEU A 124 15.09 -5.32 3.31
C LEU A 124 14.54 -6.59 3.99
N ASN A 125 13.58 -7.28 3.37
CA ASN A 125 13.01 -8.50 3.93
C ASN A 125 14.00 -9.65 3.78
N PRO A 126 14.19 -10.50 4.81
CA PRO A 126 14.86 -11.78 4.64
C PRO A 126 14.19 -12.62 3.53
N ASP A 127 14.98 -13.41 2.83
CA ASP A 127 14.47 -14.31 1.79
C ASP A 127 13.35 -15.21 2.32
N GLY A 128 12.25 -15.31 1.55
CA GLY A 128 11.08 -16.11 1.91
C GLY A 128 10.23 -15.55 3.05
N SER A 129 10.41 -14.29 3.43
CA SER A 129 9.62 -13.61 4.48
C SER A 129 8.74 -12.45 3.97
N GLY A 130 8.59 -12.34 2.65
CA GLY A 130 7.65 -11.40 2.01
C GLY A 130 6.20 -11.78 2.24
#